data_AF-A0A3A5WDV9-F1
#
_entry.id   AF-A0A3A5WDV9-F1
#
_cell.length_a   1.000
_cell.length_b   1.000
_cell.length_c   1.000
_cell.angle_alpha   90.00
_cell.angle_beta   90.00
_cell.angle_gamma   90.00
#
_symmetry.space_group_name_H-M   'P 1'
#
loop_
_entity.id
_entity.type
_entity.pdbx_description
1 polymer ?
#
loop_
_entity_poly.entity_id
_entity_poly.type
_entity_poly.pdbx_seq_one_letter_code
_entity_poly.pdbx_strand_id
1 'polypeptide(L)'
;IFMMSLAGVPPLSGFVSKLLVIMGIVKVAAVDVASSSATVSVFGMDLHWVWSLALLMVLNSAISVFYYLRIGVVMFFDAPAVGRDRPVPRTVFTTIAIGLCLVGTVGFGVWGDPLIEVCRDAAAALLG
;
A
#
# COMPACT_ATOMS: atom_id res chain seq x y z
N ILE A 1 -5.89 6.99 -10.95
CA ILE A 1 -5.57 5.54 -10.94
C ILE A 1 -4.31 5.27 -10.13
N PHE A 2 -3.16 5.88 -10.44
CA PHE A 2 -1.96 5.75 -9.58
C PHE A 2 -2.16 6.27 -8.15
N MET A 3 -2.80 7.44 -7.98
CA MET A 3 -3.18 7.95 -6.65
C MET A 3 -4.19 7.06 -5.93
N MET A 4 -5.07 6.37 -6.68
CA MET A 4 -6.01 5.38 -6.12
C MET A 4 -5.31 4.09 -5.69
N SER A 5 -4.29 3.64 -6.44
CA SER A 5 -3.45 2.51 -6.04
C SER A 5 -2.66 2.83 -4.78
N LEU A 6 -2.08 4.04 -4.70
CA LEU A 6 -1.34 4.52 -3.54
C LEU A 6 -2.24 4.69 -2.30
N ALA A 7 -3.48 5.16 -2.51
CA ALA A 7 -4.52 5.17 -1.48
C ALA A 7 -4.81 3.76 -0.96
N GLY A 8 -4.81 2.76 -1.84
CA GLY A 8 -5.04 1.36 -1.49
C GLY A 8 -6.50 0.95 -1.64
N VAL A 9 -7.14 1.31 -2.75
CA VAL A 9 -8.52 0.89 -3.05
C VAL A 9 -8.53 -0.59 -3.50
N PRO A 10 -9.53 -1.41 -3.09
CA PRO A 10 -9.48 -2.88 -3.14
C PRO A 10 -9.11 -3.58 -4.46
N PRO A 11 -9.35 -3.04 -5.67
CA PRO A 11 -8.94 -3.71 -6.91
C PRO A 11 -7.51 -3.35 -7.39
N LEU A 12 -6.74 -2.55 -6.64
CA LEU A 12 -5.42 -2.05 -7.07
C LEU A 12 -4.28 -2.65 -6.24
N SER A 13 -3.10 -2.82 -6.85
CA SER A 13 -1.93 -3.47 -6.22
C SER A 13 -1.48 -2.87 -4.89
N GLY A 14 -1.67 -1.56 -4.68
CA GLY A 14 -1.30 -0.91 -3.42
C GLY A 14 -2.15 -1.32 -2.21
N PHE A 15 -3.36 -1.87 -2.42
CA PHE A 15 -4.13 -2.51 -1.36
C PHE A 15 -3.51 -3.86 -0.96
N VAL A 16 -3.16 -4.69 -1.95
CA VAL A 16 -2.56 -6.00 -1.75
C VAL A 16 -1.24 -5.89 -0.97
N SER A 17 -0.40 -4.89 -1.30
CA SER A 17 0.84 -4.64 -0.55
C SER A 17 0.60 -4.35 0.93
N LYS A 18 -0.35 -3.46 1.27
CA LYS A 18 -0.66 -3.14 2.67
C LYS A 18 -1.29 -4.34 3.40
N LEU A 19 -2.16 -5.10 2.74
CA LEU A 19 -2.75 -6.32 3.30
C LEU A 19 -1.70 -7.40 3.58
N LEU A 20 -0.77 -7.64 2.65
CA LEU A 20 0.26 -8.66 2.82
C LEU A 20 1.13 -8.37 4.05
N VAL A 21 1.46 -7.10 4.29
CA VAL A 21 2.23 -6.71 5.48
C VAL A 21 1.39 -6.87 6.76
N ILE A 22 0.11 -6.48 6.76
CA ILE A 22 -0.77 -6.72 7.92
C ILE A 22 -0.91 -8.22 8.21
N MET A 23 -1.09 -9.04 7.17
CA MET A 23 -1.16 -10.51 7.29
C MET A 23 0.16 -11.09 7.80
N GLY A 24 1.30 -10.55 7.38
CA GLY A 24 2.62 -10.91 7.90
C GLY A 24 2.74 -10.60 9.39
N ILE A 25 2.37 -9.37 9.80
CA ILE A 25 2.36 -8.95 11.21
C ILE A 25 1.43 -9.85 12.03
N VAL A 26 0.20 -10.14 11.56
CA VAL A 26 -0.74 -11.01 12.26
C VAL A 26 -0.24 -12.44 12.36
N LYS A 27 0.39 -12.98 11.31
CA LYS A 27 0.98 -14.32 11.33
C LYS A 27 2.14 -14.41 12.33
N VAL A 28 3.01 -13.40 12.37
CA VAL A 28 4.08 -13.31 13.37
C VAL A 28 3.49 -13.13 14.77
N ALA A 29 2.45 -12.30 14.94
CA ALA A 29 1.73 -12.15 16.21
C ALA A 29 1.19 -13.48 16.72
N ALA A 30 0.53 -14.24 15.84
CA ALA A 30 -0.05 -15.53 16.18
C ALA A 30 1.01 -16.58 16.57
N VAL A 31 2.20 -16.52 15.94
CA VAL A 31 3.34 -17.39 16.27
C VAL A 31 4.03 -16.95 17.58
N ASP A 32 4.28 -15.66 17.78
CA ASP A 32 4.92 -15.14 19.00
C ASP A 32 4.07 -15.33 20.25
N VAL A 33 2.73 -15.27 20.14
CA VAL A 33 1.81 -15.62 21.23
C VAL A 33 1.98 -17.07 21.69
N ALA A 34 2.50 -17.95 20.84
CA ALA A 34 2.77 -19.34 21.20
C ALA A 34 4.15 -19.57 21.84
N SER A 35 5.12 -18.65 21.71
CA SER A 35 6.51 -18.93 22.10
C SER A 35 7.30 -17.82 22.82
N SER A 36 6.90 -16.54 22.83
CA SER A 36 7.61 -15.50 23.60
C SER A 36 6.81 -14.20 23.78
N SER A 37 6.59 -13.79 25.02
CA SER A 37 5.95 -12.53 25.41
C SER A 37 6.94 -11.35 25.34
N ALA A 38 7.24 -10.87 24.13
CA ALA A 38 7.88 -9.57 23.95
C ALA A 38 6.81 -8.45 24.14
N THR A 39 6.52 -8.16 25.39
CA THR A 39 5.58 -7.11 25.79
C THR A 39 6.25 -5.76 25.61
N VAL A 40 5.61 -4.85 24.88
CA VAL A 40 6.06 -3.46 24.84
C VAL A 40 5.01 -2.60 25.51
N SER A 41 5.39 -2.06 26.65
CA SER A 41 4.54 -1.21 27.48
C SER A 41 4.35 0.15 26.81
N VAL A 42 3.13 0.40 26.33
CA VAL A 42 2.72 1.73 25.84
C VAL A 42 1.62 2.22 26.77
N PHE A 43 1.82 3.39 27.42
CA PHE A 43 0.88 3.98 28.39
C PHE A 43 0.47 3.07 29.57
N GLY A 44 1.39 2.24 30.08
CA GLY A 44 1.13 1.40 31.26
C GLY A 44 0.22 0.19 31.01
N MET A 45 -0.09 -0.12 29.74
CA MET A 45 -0.73 -1.37 29.34
C MET A 45 0.28 -2.31 28.69
N ASP A 46 0.33 -3.54 29.19
CA ASP A 46 1.12 -4.66 28.68
C ASP A 46 0.51 -5.20 27.39
N LEU A 47 0.66 -4.48 26.28
CA LEU A 47 0.30 -4.97 24.95
C LEU A 47 1.49 -5.71 24.34
N HIS A 48 1.23 -6.88 23.72
CA HIS A 48 2.20 -7.50 22.82
C HIS A 48 2.62 -6.47 21.76
N TRP A 49 3.93 -6.29 21.55
CA TRP A 49 4.48 -5.32 20.59
C TRP A 49 3.82 -5.39 19.21
N VAL A 50 3.42 -6.58 18.80
CA VAL A 50 2.82 -6.82 17.49
C VAL A 50 1.45 -6.13 17.33
N TRP A 51 0.69 -5.93 18.41
CA TRP A 51 -0.58 -5.20 18.38
C TRP A 51 -0.40 -3.70 18.15
N SER A 52 0.65 -3.09 18.73
CA SER A 52 0.93 -1.68 18.48
C SER A 52 1.43 -1.44 17.04
N LEU A 53 2.20 -2.38 16.47
CA LEU A 53 2.58 -2.32 15.05
C LEU A 53 1.38 -2.46 14.12
N ALA A 54 0.49 -3.43 14.38
CA ALA A 54 -0.73 -3.61 13.59
C ALA A 54 -1.62 -2.36 13.62
N LEU A 55 -1.80 -1.77 14.80
CA LEU A 55 -2.59 -0.54 14.97
C LEU A 55 -1.96 0.64 14.26
N LEU A 56 -0.65 0.89 14.43
CA LEU A 56 0.08 1.95 13.73
C LEU A 56 -0.01 1.80 12.22
N MET A 57 0.06 0.56 11.71
CA MET A 57 -0.02 0.29 10.29
C MET A 57 -1.41 0.59 9.71
N VAL A 58 -2.48 0.16 10.40
CA VAL A 58 -3.86 0.47 9.99
C VAL A 58 -4.10 1.98 10.02
N LEU A 59 -3.59 2.67 11.05
CA LEU A 59 -3.76 4.12 11.22
C LEU A 59 -3.03 4.91 10.12
N ASN A 60 -1.78 4.53 9.80
CA ASN A 60 -1.03 5.09 8.67
C ASN A 60 -1.74 4.83 7.32
N SER A 61 -2.35 3.65 7.16
CA SER A 61 -3.15 3.34 5.96
C SER A 61 -4.39 4.24 5.87
N ALA A 62 -5.13 4.43 6.96
CA ALA A 62 -6.32 5.28 7.00
C ALA A 62 -5.99 6.75 6.66
N ILE A 63 -4.91 7.30 7.24
CA ILE A 63 -4.42 8.66 6.93
C ILE A 63 -4.08 8.77 5.44
N SER A 64 -3.39 7.75 4.90
CA SER A 64 -3.01 7.74 3.48
C SER A 64 -4.23 7.78 2.56
N VAL A 65 -5.29 7.02 2.87
CA VAL A 65 -6.51 6.99 2.03
C VAL A 65 -7.17 8.38 1.99
N PHE A 66 -7.24 9.06 3.13
CA PHE A 66 -7.85 10.39 3.22
C PHE A 66 -7.08 11.43 2.41
N TYR A 67 -5.75 11.44 2.54
CA TYR A 67 -4.91 12.40 1.83
C TYR A 67 -4.92 12.18 0.32
N TYR A 68 -4.78 10.93 -0.14
CA TYR A 68 -4.71 10.61 -1.56
C TYR A 68 -6.06 10.74 -2.28
N LEU A 69 -7.17 10.42 -1.61
CA LEU A 69 -8.51 10.71 -2.16
C LEU A 69 -8.77 12.20 -2.28
N ARG A 70 -8.40 13.00 -1.26
CA ARG A 70 -8.58 14.46 -1.28
C ARG A 70 -7.84 15.11 -2.46
N ILE A 71 -6.63 14.68 -2.74
CA ILE A 71 -5.86 15.16 -3.90
C ILE A 71 -6.55 14.80 -5.22
N GLY A 72 -7.07 13.58 -5.34
CA GLY A 72 -7.84 13.17 -6.51
C GLY A 72 -9.11 14.00 -6.71
N VAL A 73 -9.80 14.33 -5.62
CA VAL A 73 -11.00 15.18 -5.65
C VAL A 73 -10.65 16.60 -6.08
N VAL A 74 -9.64 17.22 -5.46
CA VAL A 74 -9.14 18.56 -5.87
C VAL A 74 -8.73 18.56 -7.35
N MET A 75 -8.07 17.50 -7.82
CA MET A 75 -7.60 17.42 -9.21
C MET A 75 -8.73 17.29 -10.25
N PHE A 76 -9.86 16.65 -9.91
CA PHE A 76 -10.97 16.42 -10.84
C PHE A 76 -12.15 17.38 -10.67
N PHE A 77 -12.34 17.92 -9.46
CA PHE A 77 -13.53 18.72 -9.12
C PHE A 77 -13.22 20.20 -8.84
N ASP A 78 -11.96 20.59 -8.62
CA ASP A 78 -11.62 22.02 -8.56
C ASP A 78 -11.36 22.57 -9.96
N ALA A 79 -11.90 23.76 -10.23
CA ALA A 79 -11.63 24.48 -11.45
C ALA A 79 -10.13 24.86 -11.53
N PRO A 80 -9.51 24.78 -12.72
CA PRO A 80 -8.11 25.13 -12.88
C PRO A 80 -7.86 26.58 -12.44
N ALA A 81 -6.79 26.81 -11.67
CA ALA A 81 -6.37 28.15 -11.33
C ALA A 81 -6.13 28.97 -12.61
N VAL A 82 -6.67 30.20 -12.65
CA VAL A 82 -6.64 31.08 -13.82
C VAL A 82 -5.23 31.13 -14.44
N GLY A 83 -5.08 30.69 -15.70
CA GLY A 83 -3.82 30.71 -16.44
C GLY A 83 -3.01 29.40 -16.48
N ARG A 84 -3.52 28.29 -15.92
CA ARG A 84 -2.87 26.96 -15.94
C ARG A 84 -3.41 25.98 -17.00
N ASP A 85 -4.15 26.44 -18.01
CA ASP A 85 -4.67 25.62 -19.12
C ASP A 85 -3.63 25.30 -20.21
N ARG A 86 -2.33 25.21 -19.86
CA ARG A 86 -1.33 24.80 -20.86
C ARG A 86 -1.59 23.33 -21.21
N PRO A 87 -1.81 23.00 -22.50
CA PRO A 87 -1.95 21.61 -22.92
C PRO A 87 -0.69 20.86 -22.52
N VAL A 88 -0.86 19.77 -21.77
CA VAL A 88 0.26 18.90 -21.42
C VAL A 88 0.82 18.34 -22.73
N PRO A 89 2.13 18.51 -23.03
CA PRO A 89 2.70 18.00 -24.27
C PRO A 89 2.52 16.47 -24.30
N ARG A 90 1.63 15.99 -25.17
CA ARG A 90 1.38 14.56 -25.39
C ARG A 90 2.56 13.98 -26.17
N THR A 91 3.59 13.55 -25.45
CA THR A 91 4.63 12.69 -26.01
C THR A 91 4.17 11.24 -25.97
N VAL A 92 4.39 10.50 -27.06
CA VAL A 92 3.98 9.09 -27.21
C VAL A 92 4.60 8.24 -26.09
N PHE A 93 5.85 8.52 -25.73
CA PHE A 93 6.55 7.88 -24.61
C PHE A 93 5.83 8.01 -23.27
N THR A 94 5.30 9.19 -22.95
CA THR A 94 4.58 9.40 -21.68
C THR A 94 3.28 8.61 -21.64
N THR A 95 2.60 8.49 -22.78
CA THR A 95 1.35 7.71 -22.88
C THR A 95 1.63 6.21 -22.73
N ILE A 96 2.69 5.70 -23.37
CA ILE A 96 3.11 4.30 -23.24
C ILE A 96 3.53 3.99 -21.79
N ALA A 97 4.31 4.88 -21.16
CA ALA A 97 4.76 4.69 -19.78
C ALA A 97 3.56 4.66 -18.79
N ILE A 98 2.61 5.59 -18.94
CA ILE A 98 1.38 5.62 -18.13
C ILE A 98 0.53 4.38 -18.39
N GLY A 99 0.37 3.98 -19.65
CA GLY A 99 -0.37 2.77 -20.03
C GLY A 99 0.22 1.51 -19.42
N LEU A 100 1.55 1.34 -19.54
CA LEU A 100 2.26 0.19 -18.98
C LEU A 100 2.14 0.13 -17.45
N CYS A 101 2.37 1.26 -16.76
CA CYS A 101 2.21 1.32 -15.30
C CYS A 101 0.77 1.04 -14.87
N LEU A 102 -0.24 1.50 -15.64
CA LEU A 102 -1.64 1.25 -15.35
C LEU A 102 -1.98 -0.24 -15.49
N VAL A 103 -1.53 -0.86 -16.58
CA VAL A 103 -1.69 -2.30 -16.81
C VAL A 103 -0.98 -3.09 -15.70
N GLY A 104 0.23 -2.70 -15.31
CA GLY A 104 0.93 -3.33 -14.19
C GLY A 104 0.19 -3.17 -12.86
N THR A 105 -0.27 -1.97 -12.54
CA THR A 105 -0.97 -1.68 -11.27
C THR A 105 -2.29 -2.45 -11.12
N VAL A 106 -3.02 -2.64 -12.23
CA VAL A 106 -4.27 -3.41 -12.26
C VAL A 106 -3.98 -4.90 -12.37
N GLY A 107 -3.07 -5.30 -13.26
CA GLY A 107 -2.69 -6.68 -13.50
C GLY A 107 -2.11 -7.36 -12.26
N PHE A 108 -1.21 -6.68 -11.54
CA PHE A 108 -0.66 -7.17 -10.27
C PHE A 108 -1.67 -7.14 -9.11
N GLY A 109 -2.72 -6.30 -9.22
CA GLY A 109 -3.83 -6.31 -8.26
C GLY A 109 -4.74 -7.53 -8.41
N VAL A 110 -4.94 -8.01 -9.64
CA VAL A 110 -5.82 -9.14 -9.97
C VAL A 110 -5.09 -10.49 -9.96
N TRP A 111 -3.84 -10.53 -10.44
CA TRP A 111 -2.99 -11.74 -10.48
C TRP A 111 -1.74 -11.54 -9.61
N GLY A 112 -1.94 -11.48 -8.29
CA GLY A 112 -0.86 -11.31 -7.32
C GLY A 112 -0.03 -12.57 -7.04
N ASP A 113 -0.58 -13.76 -7.29
CA ASP A 113 0.06 -15.06 -6.97
C ASP A 113 1.51 -15.22 -7.47
N PRO A 114 1.84 -15.01 -8.77
CA PRO A 114 3.21 -15.19 -9.24
C PRO A 114 4.20 -14.20 -8.60
N LEU A 115 3.70 -13.03 -8.17
CA LEU A 115 4.52 -12.00 -7.53
C LEU A 115 4.85 -12.36 -6.08
N ILE A 116 3.90 -13.00 -5.38
CA ILE A 116 4.11 -13.50 -4.02
C ILE A 116 5.12 -14.65 -4.01
N GLU A 117 5.08 -15.53 -5.01
CA GLU A 117 6.01 -16.66 -5.11
C GLU A 117 7.46 -16.21 -5.34
N VAL A 118 7.69 -15.25 -6.25
CA VAL A 118 9.02 -14.64 -6.45
C VAL A 118 9.52 -13.95 -5.18
N CYS A 119 8.65 -13.23 -4.47
CA CYS A 119 9.00 -12.62 -3.18
C CYS A 119 9.36 -13.67 -2.12
N ARG A 120 8.68 -14.82 -2.13
CA ARG A 120 8.94 -15.91 -1.18
C ARG A 120 10.28 -16.57 -1.44
N ASP A 121 10.63 -16.82 -2.70
CA ASP A 121 11.95 -17.36 -3.09
C ASP A 121 13.08 -16.39 -2.73
N ALA A 122 12.89 -15.09 -2.97
CA ALA A 122 13.87 -14.07 -2.58
C ALA A 122 14.04 -13.98 -1.06
N ALA A 123 12.95 -14.08 -0.30
CA ALA A 123 13.01 -14.10 1.17
C ALA A 123 13.71 -15.35 1.70
N ALA A 124 13.49 -16.51 1.07
CA ALA A 124 14.15 -17.76 1.41
C ALA A 124 15.66 -17.70 1.13
N ALA A 125 16.07 -17.09 0.02
CA ALA A 125 17.48 -16.88 -0.30
C ALA A 125 18.18 -15.93 0.68
N LEU A 126 17.46 -14.96 1.24
CA LEU A 126 18.01 -13.98 2.19
C LEU A 126 18.14 -14.54 3.62
N LEU A 127 17.28 -15.50 3.99
CA LEU A 127 17.27 -16.18 5.29
C LEU A 127 18.06 -17.51 5.30
N GLY A 128 18.78 -17.82 4.21
CA GLY A 128 19.51 -19.08 3.98
C GLY A 128 20.29 -19.59 5.18
#